data_AF-A0A969P9A6-F1
#
_entry.id   AF-A0A969P9A6-F1
#
_cell.length_a   1.000
_cell.length_b   1.000
_cell.length_c   1.000
_cell.angle_alpha   90.00
_cell.angle_beta   90.00
_cell.angle_gamma   90.00
#
_symmetry.space_group_name_H-M   'P 1'
#
loop_
_entity.id
_entity.type
_entity.pdbx_description
1 polymer ?
#
loop_
_entity_poly.entity_id
_entity_poly.type
_entity_poly.pdbx_seq_one_letter_code
_entity_poly.pdbx_strand_id
1 'polypeptide(L)'
;MTATALLEDESMIKLLLQEREGGETEVETPVGFVDLVTDEYIIELKHVKSWKDGTKVLLFTEYLGDRKPRIHLFGGYTKEFKSLVEGALGKLGITVTWERDPF
;
A
#
# COMPACT_ATOMS: atom_id res chain seq x y z
N MET A 1 -2.02 32.92 -0.14
CA MET A 1 -1.63 31.96 0.91
C MET A 1 -1.14 30.71 0.20
N THR A 2 0.18 30.52 0.15
CA THR A 2 0.76 29.28 -0.35
C THR A 2 0.35 28.17 0.59
N ALA A 3 -0.49 27.25 0.11
CA ALA A 3 -0.68 25.98 0.79
C ALA A 3 0.70 25.35 0.90
N THR A 4 1.24 25.27 2.11
CA THR A 4 2.39 24.44 2.40
C THR A 4 1.97 23.05 1.96
N ALA A 5 2.54 22.53 0.86
CA ALA A 5 2.32 21.16 0.46
C ALA A 5 2.82 20.30 1.61
N LEU A 6 1.89 19.78 2.42
CA LEU A 6 2.22 18.77 3.41
C LEU A 6 2.84 17.62 2.60
N LEU A 7 4.11 17.31 2.91
CA LEU A 7 4.78 16.17 2.33
C LEU A 7 4.01 14.94 2.81
N GLU A 8 3.40 14.23 1.87
CA GLU A 8 2.69 12.99 2.17
C GLU A 8 3.71 11.94 2.61
N ASP A 9 3.45 11.29 3.75
CA ASP A 9 4.24 10.17 4.26
C ASP A 9 3.37 8.94 4.51
N GLU A 10 4.03 7.79 4.69
CA GLU A 10 3.36 6.49 4.88
C GLU A 10 2.40 6.51 6.09
N SER A 11 2.76 7.22 7.17
CA SER A 11 1.93 7.27 8.39
C SER A 11 0.63 8.02 8.15
N MET A 12 0.68 9.16 7.48
CA MET A 12 -0.51 9.94 7.16
C MET A 12 -1.43 9.19 6.21
N ILE A 13 -0.90 8.60 5.13
CA ILE A 13 -1.72 7.86 4.16
C ILE A 13 -2.34 6.62 4.82
N LYS A 14 -1.60 5.93 5.70
CA LYS A 14 -2.11 4.77 6.44
C LYS A 14 -3.32 5.11 7.29
N LEU A 15 -3.25 6.21 8.06
CA LEU A 15 -4.37 6.65 8.89
C LEU A 15 -5.60 7.02 8.05
N LEU A 16 -5.41 7.73 6.94
CA LEU A 16 -6.49 8.06 6.01
C LEU A 16 -7.10 6.81 5.38
N LEU A 17 -6.27 5.83 5.00
CA LEU A 17 -6.74 4.58 4.44
C LEU A 17 -7.51 3.75 5.47
N GLN A 18 -6.99 3.65 6.70
CA GLN A 18 -7.67 2.98 7.81
C GLN A 18 -9.02 3.63 8.13
N GLU A 19 -9.10 4.97 8.13
CA GLU A 19 -10.37 5.66 8.36
C GLU A 19 -11.43 5.31 7.28
N ARG A 20 -11.00 5.14 6.02
CA ARG A 20 -11.88 4.82 4.90
C ARG A 20 -12.27 3.34 4.83
N GLU A 21 -11.35 2.44 5.13
CA GLU A 21 -11.52 1.00 4.89
C GLU A 21 -11.63 0.18 6.18
N GLY A 22 -11.43 0.80 7.35
CA GLY A 22 -11.30 0.11 8.63
C GLY A 22 -10.00 -0.68 8.76
N GLY A 23 -9.96 -1.61 9.70
CA GLY A 23 -8.83 -2.52 9.93
C GLY A 23 -7.86 -2.09 11.03
N GLU A 24 -6.90 -2.96 11.29
CA GLU A 24 -5.87 -2.80 12.32
C GLU A 24 -4.53 -2.40 11.68
N THR A 25 -3.88 -1.38 12.25
CA THR A 25 -2.60 -0.88 11.75
C THR A 25 -1.42 -1.41 12.55
N GLU A 26 -0.25 -1.52 11.93
CA GLU A 26 0.99 -1.99 12.57
C GLU A 26 0.83 -3.38 13.20
N VAL A 27 0.19 -4.29 12.48
CA VAL A 27 -0.05 -5.66 12.96
C VAL A 27 1.27 -6.42 12.98
N GLU A 28 1.66 -6.90 14.17
CA GLU A 28 2.88 -7.66 14.36
C GLU A 28 2.76 -9.08 13.77
N THR A 29 3.81 -9.52 13.09
CA THR A 29 4.00 -10.89 12.62
C THR A 29 5.44 -11.33 12.92
N PRO A 30 5.76 -12.63 12.86
CA PRO A 30 7.14 -13.11 13.05
C PRO A 30 8.17 -12.53 12.06
N VAL A 31 7.72 -11.95 10.95
CA VAL A 31 8.57 -11.39 9.88
C VAL A 31 8.48 -9.86 9.79
N GLY A 32 7.89 -9.20 10.79
CA GLY A 32 7.79 -7.74 10.90
C GLY A 32 6.35 -7.25 11.04
N PHE A 33 6.16 -5.95 10.81
CA PHE A 33 4.88 -5.27 10.99
C PHE A 33 4.22 -5.00 9.64
N VAL A 34 2.91 -5.27 9.56
CA VAL A 34 2.07 -4.92 8.42
C VAL A 34 1.45 -3.55 8.65
N ASP A 35 1.51 -2.68 7.65
CA ASP A 35 0.99 -1.32 7.80
C ASP A 35 -0.51 -1.30 8.09
N LEU A 36 -1.32 -2.08 7.36
CA LEU A 36 -2.77 -2.18 7.58
C LEU A 36 -3.31 -3.58 7.23
N VAL A 37 -4.13 -4.16 8.10
CA VAL A 37 -4.83 -5.43 7.89
C VAL A 37 -6.33 -5.20 7.98
N THR A 38 -7.05 -5.53 6.92
CA THR A 38 -8.53 -5.52 6.87
C THR A 38 -9.07 -6.95 6.89
N ASP A 39 -10.39 -7.10 6.79
CA ASP A 39 -11.00 -8.43 6.67
C ASP A 39 -10.60 -9.14 5.36
N GLU A 40 -10.34 -8.40 4.28
CA GLU A 40 -10.01 -8.96 2.98
C GLU A 40 -8.52 -8.88 2.63
N TYR A 41 -7.81 -7.83 3.08
CA TYR A 41 -6.47 -7.51 2.59
C TYR A 41 -5.41 -7.42 3.69
N ILE A 42 -4.19 -7.78 3.30
CA ILE A 42 -2.94 -7.43 3.97
C ILE A 42 -2.33 -6.32 3.12
N ILE A 43 -2.21 -5.12 3.68
CA ILE A 43 -1.92 -3.91 2.92
C ILE A 43 -0.57 -3.35 3.35
N GLU A 44 0.31 -3.17 2.37
CA GLU A 44 1.54 -2.43 2.51
C GLU A 44 1.44 -1.08 1.80
N LEU A 45 1.77 0.00 2.49
CA LEU A 45 1.78 1.36 1.97
C LEU A 45 3.19 1.74 1.54
N LYS A 46 3.34 2.24 0.31
CA LYS A 46 4.63 2.70 -0.19
C LYS A 46 4.51 3.95 -1.03
N HIS A 47 5.46 4.86 -0.87
CA HIS A 47 5.62 5.92 -1.85
C HIS A 47 5.96 5.30 -3.21
N VAL A 48 5.45 5.84 -4.32
CA VAL A 48 5.64 5.29 -5.69
C VAL A 48 7.10 5.06 -6.07
N LYS A 49 8.05 5.80 -5.49
CA LYS A 49 9.50 5.61 -5.71
C LYS A 49 10.04 4.30 -5.10
N SER A 50 9.36 3.77 -4.09
CA SER A 50 9.74 2.56 -3.35
C SER A 50 8.74 1.42 -3.54
N TRP A 51 7.93 1.46 -4.61
CA TRP A 51 6.84 0.50 -4.86
C TRP A 51 7.27 -0.98 -4.81
N LYS A 52 8.52 -1.27 -5.21
CA LYS A 52 9.06 -2.64 -5.21
C LYS A 52 9.24 -3.18 -3.80
N ASP A 53 9.56 -2.32 -2.84
CA ASP A 53 9.77 -2.74 -1.44
C ASP A 53 8.45 -3.26 -0.84
N GLY A 54 7.31 -2.86 -1.41
CA GLY A 54 5.99 -3.35 -1.03
C GLY A 54 5.79 -4.85 -1.27
N THR A 55 6.63 -5.52 -2.08
CA THR A 55 6.50 -6.97 -2.29
C THR A 55 6.71 -7.78 -1.02
N LYS A 56 7.26 -7.18 0.06
CA LYS A 56 7.32 -7.82 1.38
C LYS A 56 5.94 -8.24 1.90
N VAL A 57 4.84 -7.67 1.38
CA VAL A 57 3.47 -8.07 1.70
C VAL A 57 3.24 -9.58 1.52
N LEU A 58 3.96 -10.22 0.60
CA LEU A 58 3.91 -11.67 0.37
C LEU A 58 4.52 -12.50 1.50
N LEU A 59 5.36 -11.93 2.35
CA LEU A 59 5.88 -12.65 3.52
C LEU A 59 4.83 -12.73 4.63
N PHE A 60 3.95 -11.72 4.71
CA PHE A 60 2.90 -11.66 5.74
C PHE A 60 1.72 -12.59 5.45
N THR A 61 1.47 -12.94 4.18
CA THR A 61 0.39 -13.85 3.80
C THR A 61 0.52 -15.22 4.46
N GLU A 62 1.74 -15.66 4.77
CA GLU A 62 1.99 -16.93 5.48
C GLU A 62 1.47 -16.94 6.93
N TYR A 63 1.21 -15.76 7.52
CA TYR A 63 0.87 -15.61 8.94
C TYR A 63 -0.53 -15.04 9.19
N LEU A 64 -1.15 -14.45 8.16
CA LEU A 64 -2.40 -13.69 8.30
C LEU A 64 -3.58 -14.30 7.51
N GLY A 65 -3.53 -15.62 7.27
CA GLY A 65 -4.63 -16.41 6.72
C GLY A 65 -4.91 -16.14 5.25
N ASP A 66 -6.18 -16.31 4.83
CA ASP A 66 -6.60 -16.25 3.42
C ASP A 66 -6.75 -14.82 2.85
N ARG A 67 -6.22 -13.82 3.55
CA ARG A 67 -6.28 -12.42 3.11
C ARG A 67 -5.39 -12.20 1.90
N LYS A 68 -5.83 -11.33 0.98
CA LYS A 68 -5.12 -11.05 -0.26
C LYS A 68 -4.02 -10.01 -0.05
N PRO A 69 -2.84 -10.18 -0.67
CA PRO A 69 -1.80 -9.16 -0.62
C PRO A 69 -2.21 -7.94 -1.46
N ARG A 70 -2.04 -6.75 -0.89
CA ARG A 70 -2.27 -5.47 -1.56
C ARG A 70 -1.12 -4.51 -1.29
N ILE A 71 -0.71 -3.79 -2.33
CA ILE A 71 0.17 -2.63 -2.19
C ILE A 71 -0.66 -1.38 -2.50
N HIS A 72 -0.66 -0.43 -1.57
CA HIS A 72 -1.29 0.86 -1.72
C HIS A 72 -0.23 1.94 -1.93
N LEU A 73 -0.22 2.55 -3.11
CA LEU A 73 0.82 3.47 -3.55
C LEU A 73 0.39 4.92 -3.49
N PHE A 74 1.27 5.81 -3.03
CA PHE A 74 1.01 7.26 -2.99
C PHE A 74 2.17 8.08 -3.57
N GLY A 75 1.89 9.32 -3.94
CA GLY A 75 2.81 10.24 -4.63
C GLY A 75 2.52 10.36 -6.14
N GLY A 76 3.24 11.24 -6.82
CA GLY A 76 2.99 11.54 -8.24
C GLY A 76 3.50 10.47 -9.21
N TYR A 77 2.67 10.06 -10.17
CA TYR A 77 2.99 9.03 -11.18
C TYR A 77 2.42 9.38 -12.57
N THR A 78 3.00 8.78 -13.61
CA THR A 78 2.43 8.82 -14.97
C THR A 78 1.55 7.60 -15.25
N LYS A 79 0.73 7.64 -16.31
CA LYS A 79 -0.12 6.51 -16.72
C LYS A 79 0.69 5.29 -17.15
N GLU A 80 1.82 5.52 -17.80
CA GLU A 80 2.74 4.47 -18.25
C GLU A 80 3.39 3.78 -17.05
N PHE A 81 3.81 4.56 -16.04
CA PHE A 81 4.34 4.01 -14.80
C PHE A 81 3.28 3.19 -14.05
N LYS A 82 2.05 3.71 -13.93
CA LYS A 82 0.93 2.98 -13.33
C LYS A 82 0.70 1.63 -14.00
N SER A 83 0.63 1.61 -15.34
CA SER A 83 0.47 0.40 -16.13
C SER A 83 1.62 -0.60 -15.92
N LEU A 84 2.86 -0.10 -15.84
CA LEU A 84 4.03 -0.93 -15.57
C LEU A 84 3.95 -1.59 -14.20
N VAL A 85 3.61 -0.82 -13.16
CA VAL A 85 3.53 -1.31 -11.78
C VAL A 85 2.40 -2.32 -11.62
N GLU A 86 1.20 -2.00 -12.11
CA GLU A 86 0.05 -2.92 -12.10
C GLU A 86 0.35 -4.22 -12.83
N GLY A 87 1.00 -4.14 -14.01
CA GLY A 87 1.40 -5.31 -14.77
C GLY A 87 2.49 -6.15 -14.10
N ALA A 88 3.41 -5.51 -13.36
CA ALA A 88 4.47 -6.22 -12.64
C ALA A 88 3.96 -6.91 -11.37
N LEU A 89 3.23 -6.18 -10.53
CA LEU A 89 2.70 -6.69 -9.25
C LEU A 89 1.52 -7.67 -9.47
N GLY A 90 0.70 -7.44 -10.50
CA GLY A 90 -0.40 -8.35 -10.84
C GLY A 90 0.10 -9.76 -11.22
N LYS A 91 1.28 -9.88 -11.84
CA LYS A 91 1.92 -11.20 -12.11
C LYS A 91 2.29 -11.96 -10.84
N LEU A 92 2.45 -11.25 -9.72
CA LEU A 92 2.73 -11.82 -8.40
C LEU A 92 1.44 -12.07 -7.61
N GLY A 93 0.26 -11.83 -8.19
CA GLY A 93 -1.02 -11.94 -7.49
C GLY A 93 -1.28 -10.81 -6.49
N ILE A 94 -0.51 -9.72 -6.56
CA ILE A 94 -0.65 -8.57 -5.66
C ILE A 94 -1.66 -7.58 -6.24
N THR A 95 -2.67 -7.21 -5.44
CA THR A 95 -3.60 -6.14 -5.79
C THR A 95 -2.91 -4.79 -5.64
N VAL A 96 -3.05 -3.89 -6.63
CA VAL A 96 -2.48 -2.54 -6.59
C VAL A 96 -3.59 -1.51 -6.51
N THR A 97 -3.43 -0.56 -5.60
CA THR A 97 -4.33 0.60 -5.47
C THR A 97 -3.50 1.86 -5.30
N TRP A 98 -4.10 3.01 -5.59
CA TRP A 98 -3.39 4.29 -5.63
C TRP A 98 -4.11 5.30 -4.75
N GLU A 99 -3.36 6.01 -3.91
CA GLU A 99 -3.83 7.18 -3.18
C GLU A 99 -3.94 8.34 -4.16
N ARG A 100 -5.19 8.70 -4.48
CA ARG A 100 -5.59 9.74 -5.45
C ARG A 100 -5.25 9.40 -6.91
N ASP A 101 -6.06 9.96 -7.81
CA ASP A 101 -5.81 9.91 -9.25
C ASP A 101 -4.63 10.84 -9.63
N PRO A 102 -3.89 10.52 -10.71
CA PRO A 102 -2.76 11.37 -11.12
C PRO A 102 -3.26 12.77 -11.48
N PHE A 103 -2.49 13.78 -11.07
CA PHE A 103 -2.69 15.19 -11.43
C PHE A 103 -2.69 15.42 -12.94
#